data_AF-A0A1M7E4E8-F1
#
_entry.id   AF-A0A1M7E4E8-F1
#
_cell.length_a   1.000
_cell.length_b   1.000
_cell.length_c   1.000
_cell.angle_alpha   90.00
_cell.angle_beta   90.00
_cell.angle_gamma   90.00
#
_symmetry.space_group_name_H-M   'P 1'
#
loop_
_entity.id
_entity.type
_entity.pdbx_description
1 polymer ?
#
loop_
_entity_poly.entity_id
_entity_poly.type
_entity_poly.pdbx_seq_one_letter_code
_entity_poly.pdbx_strand_id
1 'polypeptide(L)'
;MSIYKKIAIGVISVFLFVIFINIGLNYWLKKQLPIIINEKNKTAYHINYEKIEVSLISRNIYATTLLVHPKNQPENSKTKIGIYSKIESITIKHFNIWDLAFRDIIQAESIIINKPRVILYKKGEKLLNNSKSIKSEIIEPFRKIVAVSNIYLNEGTVDVVSLNTNKPILSVKKIILKLEGILLTDATLKEKIPMHFEKYVLVCDSLYYKPSVFYHMNIGQISTENSFLKIKNFAYLPEFNRKEFVKKLDKEKDIYTIKLDSAHIEKMDWGFKNERFFFKANALIANHVDANIYRNKIPKDDLSKKYLYNALLRKIKFPLEIDTIQILKSKLVYEEEIDFSKGPGILNFDHFNMQVTNIKSGFGLKKTADVKIKVNCQFMKTSPLDVNWSFNVLDPKDSFHIQGTISNFNVVAMERFTKPYINTSFTGKFNKYHFNFYGNDNTAKGNASLNYEDLKVKLFKKKHPEKEAKLKTAVANLLLKDDSGEKTKTADVELERIQEKSFYNFLWRSIAESLKKILI
;
A
#
# COMPACT_ATOMS: atom_id res chain seq x y z
N MET A 1 -53.56 22.97 -58.15
CA MET A 1 -53.30 22.21 -56.91
C MET A 1 -53.32 23.17 -55.72
N SER A 2 -54.22 22.97 -54.74
CA SER A 2 -54.35 23.84 -53.56
C SER A 2 -53.01 23.97 -52.81
N ILE A 3 -52.73 25.15 -52.24
CA ILE A 3 -51.47 25.44 -51.55
C ILE A 3 -51.19 24.42 -50.44
N TYR A 4 -52.23 23.93 -49.79
CA TYR A 4 -52.18 22.88 -48.77
C TYR A 4 -51.70 21.52 -49.33
N LYS A 5 -52.03 21.17 -50.58
CA LYS A 5 -51.51 19.96 -51.24
C LYS A 5 -50.03 20.11 -51.58
N LYS A 6 -49.55 21.30 -51.96
CA LYS A 6 -48.12 21.55 -52.26
C LYS A 6 -47.28 21.46 -50.99
N ILE A 7 -47.78 22.03 -49.88
CA ILE A 7 -47.16 21.94 -48.57
C ILE A 7 -47.13 20.48 -48.09
N ALA A 8 -48.25 19.75 -48.18
CA ALA A 8 -48.32 18.35 -47.78
C ALA A 8 -47.34 17.46 -48.57
N ILE A 9 -47.27 17.62 -49.90
CA ILE A 9 -46.29 16.89 -50.72
C ILE A 9 -44.85 17.30 -50.36
N GLY A 10 -44.59 18.57 -50.10
CA GLY A 10 -43.27 19.04 -49.64
C GLY A 10 -42.85 18.38 -48.34
N VAL A 11 -43.75 18.33 -47.34
CA VAL A 11 -43.50 17.70 -46.04
C VAL A 11 -43.30 16.19 -46.18
N ILE A 12 -44.13 15.50 -46.97
CA ILE A 12 -44.00 14.06 -47.21
C ILE A 12 -42.69 13.74 -47.95
N SER A 13 -42.31 14.54 -48.94
CA SER A 13 -41.05 14.36 -49.68
C SER A 13 -39.83 14.59 -48.79
N VAL A 14 -39.85 15.61 -47.92
CA VAL A 14 -38.78 15.84 -46.93
C VAL A 14 -38.74 14.67 -45.93
N PHE A 15 -39.89 14.20 -45.47
CA PHE A 15 -39.98 13.07 -44.55
C PHE A 15 -39.43 11.77 -45.18
N LEU A 16 -39.82 11.45 -46.41
CA LEU A 16 -39.29 10.32 -47.17
C LEU A 16 -37.79 10.47 -47.45
N PHE A 17 -37.33 11.67 -47.79
CA PHE A 17 -35.91 11.96 -47.99
C PHE A 17 -35.10 11.71 -46.71
N VAL A 18 -35.60 12.15 -45.55
CA VAL A 18 -34.99 11.84 -44.25
C VAL A 18 -34.97 10.35 -43.98
N ILE A 19 -36.04 9.61 -44.30
CA ILE A 19 -36.09 8.15 -44.17
C ILE A 19 -35.04 7.48 -45.07
N PHE A 20 -34.98 7.85 -46.36
CA PHE A 20 -34.02 7.28 -47.30
C PHE A 20 -32.57 7.60 -46.93
N ILE A 21 -32.29 8.83 -46.46
CA ILE A 21 -30.98 9.18 -45.90
C ILE A 21 -30.67 8.30 -44.69
N ASN A 22 -31.63 8.10 -43.79
CA ASN A 22 -31.42 7.29 -42.59
C ASN A 22 -31.14 5.81 -42.95
N ILE A 23 -31.88 5.24 -43.91
CA ILE A 23 -31.63 3.89 -44.44
C ILE A 23 -30.24 3.81 -45.10
N GLY A 24 -29.91 4.76 -45.97
CA GLY A 24 -28.62 4.82 -46.66
C GLY A 24 -27.44 4.97 -45.70
N LEU A 25 -27.57 5.83 -44.69
CA LEU A 25 -26.59 6.04 -43.64
C LEU A 25 -26.43 4.78 -42.77
N ASN A 26 -27.53 4.08 -42.45
CA ASN A 26 -27.48 2.83 -41.67
C ASN A 26 -26.70 1.74 -42.42
N TYR A 27 -26.99 1.59 -43.71
CA TYR A 27 -26.27 0.65 -44.58
C TYR A 27 -24.78 1.02 -44.69
N TRP A 28 -24.48 2.31 -44.90
CA TRP A 28 -23.11 2.81 -44.98
C TRP A 28 -22.32 2.56 -43.70
N LEU A 29 -22.89 2.88 -42.52
CA LEU A 29 -22.24 2.66 -41.22
C LEU A 29 -21.97 1.19 -40.93
N LYS A 30 -22.92 0.30 -41.25
CA LYS A 30 -22.73 -1.15 -41.12
C LYS A 30 -21.54 -1.65 -41.97
N LYS A 31 -21.28 -1.03 -43.11
CA LYS A 31 -20.15 -1.37 -43.98
C LYS A 31 -18.84 -0.72 -43.54
N GLN A 32 -18.87 0.50 -43.03
CA GLN A 32 -17.67 1.27 -42.66
C GLN A 32 -17.07 0.90 -41.30
N LEU A 33 -17.89 0.58 -40.30
CA LEU A 33 -17.37 0.21 -38.98
C LEU A 33 -16.39 -0.99 -39.02
N PRO A 34 -16.66 -2.07 -39.78
CA PRO A 34 -15.68 -3.13 -40.00
C PRO A 34 -14.35 -2.65 -40.60
N ILE A 35 -14.40 -1.75 -41.59
CA ILE A 35 -13.22 -1.18 -42.24
C ILE A 35 -12.40 -0.35 -41.24
N ILE A 36 -13.07 0.47 -40.42
CA ILE A 36 -12.41 1.29 -39.40
C ILE A 36 -11.72 0.41 -38.34
N ILE A 37 -12.40 -0.64 -37.86
CA ILE A 37 -11.92 -1.51 -36.77
C ILE A 37 -10.82 -2.47 -37.25
N ASN A 38 -10.86 -2.93 -38.50
CA ASN A 38 -9.92 -3.91 -39.03
C ASN A 38 -8.85 -3.28 -39.91
N GLU A 39 -9.24 -2.64 -41.02
CA GLU A 39 -8.32 -2.18 -42.07
C GLU A 39 -7.61 -0.87 -41.68
N LYS A 40 -8.34 0.11 -41.14
CA LYS A 40 -7.76 1.40 -40.71
C LYS A 40 -7.15 1.35 -39.30
N ASN A 41 -7.25 0.22 -38.60
CA ASN A 41 -6.72 0.06 -37.26
C ASN A 41 -5.18 -0.01 -37.27
N LYS A 42 -4.54 1.10 -36.91
CA LYS A 42 -3.08 1.26 -36.83
C LYS A 42 -2.46 0.75 -35.52
N THR A 43 -3.24 0.19 -34.61
CA THR A 43 -2.72 -0.33 -33.34
C THR A 43 -1.95 -1.64 -33.56
N ALA A 44 -1.16 -2.04 -32.56
CA ALA A 44 -0.43 -3.31 -32.54
C ALA A 44 -1.33 -4.54 -32.32
N TYR A 45 -2.65 -4.37 -32.26
CA TYR A 45 -3.60 -5.41 -31.87
C TYR A 45 -4.70 -5.62 -32.92
N HIS A 46 -5.05 -6.88 -33.16
CA HIS A 46 -6.29 -7.25 -33.84
C HIS A 46 -7.46 -7.12 -32.88
N ILE A 47 -8.59 -6.63 -33.39
CA ILE A 47 -9.85 -6.50 -32.65
C ILE A 47 -10.91 -7.25 -33.46
N ASN A 48 -11.27 -8.44 -32.99
CA ASN A 48 -12.32 -9.25 -33.59
C ASN A 48 -13.60 -9.08 -32.76
N TYR A 49 -14.75 -9.23 -33.39
CA TYR A 49 -16.05 -9.14 -32.73
C TYR A 49 -17.03 -10.11 -33.39
N GLU A 50 -18.02 -10.56 -32.64
CA GLU A 50 -19.07 -11.44 -33.15
C GLU A 50 -20.15 -10.65 -33.89
N LYS A 51 -20.62 -9.56 -33.27
CA LYS A 51 -21.67 -8.72 -33.84
C LYS A 51 -21.42 -7.25 -33.51
N ILE A 52 -21.68 -6.37 -34.48
CA ILE A 52 -21.79 -4.93 -34.27
C ILE A 52 -23.12 -4.46 -34.84
N GLU A 53 -23.88 -3.73 -34.03
CA GLU A 53 -25.13 -3.10 -34.41
C GLU A 53 -25.06 -1.60 -34.17
N VAL A 54 -25.67 -0.83 -35.08
CA VAL A 54 -25.79 0.62 -34.95
C VAL A 54 -27.25 1.00 -34.95
N SER A 55 -27.67 1.71 -33.91
CA SER A 55 -28.97 2.37 -33.86
C SER A 55 -28.78 3.85 -34.12
N LEU A 56 -29.28 4.33 -35.26
CA LEU A 56 -29.21 5.74 -35.63
C LEU A 56 -30.17 6.62 -34.84
N ILE A 57 -31.34 6.08 -34.47
CA ILE A 57 -32.37 6.81 -33.71
C ILE A 57 -31.86 7.11 -32.31
N SER A 58 -31.40 6.06 -31.60
CA SER A 58 -30.84 6.23 -30.25
C SER A 58 -29.38 6.67 -30.26
N ARG A 59 -28.74 6.74 -31.43
CA ARG A 59 -27.31 7.07 -31.62
C ARG A 59 -26.38 6.18 -30.79
N ASN A 60 -26.61 4.86 -30.83
CA ASN A 60 -25.82 3.90 -30.07
C ASN A 60 -25.12 2.90 -30.98
N ILE A 61 -23.93 2.46 -30.58
CA ILE A 61 -23.21 1.33 -31.17
C ILE A 61 -23.14 0.22 -30.12
N TYR A 62 -23.55 -0.98 -30.50
CA TYR A 62 -23.53 -2.18 -29.67
C TYR A 62 -22.55 -3.18 -30.30
N ALA A 63 -21.56 -3.63 -29.54
CA ALA A 63 -20.65 -4.68 -29.95
C ALA A 63 -20.72 -5.85 -28.95
N THR A 64 -20.88 -7.07 -29.45
CA THR A 64 -20.91 -8.29 -28.63
C THR A 64 -19.69 -9.14 -28.89
N THR A 65 -19.18 -9.76 -27.82
CA THR A 65 -18.04 -10.69 -27.84
C THR A 65 -16.84 -10.14 -28.61
N LEU A 66 -16.07 -9.24 -27.99
CA LEU A 66 -14.84 -8.71 -28.59
C LEU A 66 -13.63 -9.51 -28.12
N LEU A 67 -12.73 -9.81 -29.04
CA LEU A 67 -11.45 -10.47 -28.79
C LEU A 67 -10.31 -9.57 -29.26
N VAL A 68 -9.40 -9.25 -28.35
CA VAL A 68 -8.20 -8.44 -28.63
C VAL A 68 -6.96 -9.32 -28.47
N HIS A 69 -6.07 -9.32 -29.46
CA HIS A 69 -4.81 -10.04 -29.40
C HIS A 69 -3.72 -9.36 -30.25
N PRO A 70 -2.42 -9.57 -29.98
CA PRO A 70 -1.33 -8.93 -30.72
C PRO A 70 -1.31 -9.35 -32.19
N LYS A 71 -1.02 -8.42 -33.10
CA LYS A 71 -0.85 -8.69 -34.55
C LYS A 71 0.40 -9.49 -34.84
N ASN A 72 1.51 -9.10 -34.22
CA ASN A 72 2.80 -9.74 -34.41
C ASN A 72 2.98 -10.81 -33.32
N GLN A 73 2.67 -12.06 -33.65
CA GLN A 73 3.06 -13.23 -32.84
C GLN A 73 4.27 -13.88 -33.51
N PRO A 74 5.36 -14.20 -32.79
CA PRO A 74 6.47 -14.95 -33.39
C PRO A 74 5.93 -16.30 -33.87
N GLU A 75 5.97 -16.55 -35.19
CA GLU A 75 5.36 -17.71 -35.88
C GLU A 75 5.81 -19.08 -35.32
N ASN A 76 6.88 -19.14 -34.52
CA ASN A 76 7.44 -20.37 -33.93
C ASN A 76 7.58 -20.36 -32.39
N SER A 77 6.86 -19.50 -31.65
CA SER A 77 6.98 -19.49 -30.18
C SER A 77 5.67 -19.83 -29.46
N LYS A 78 5.73 -20.80 -28.53
CA LYS A 78 4.68 -21.05 -27.51
C LYS A 78 4.45 -19.86 -26.55
N THR A 79 5.12 -18.73 -26.79
CA THR A 79 5.21 -17.61 -25.85
C THR A 79 4.21 -16.53 -26.23
N LYS A 80 3.07 -16.49 -25.55
CA LYS A 80 2.09 -15.39 -25.67
C LYS A 80 2.71 -14.13 -25.08
N ILE A 81 3.03 -13.11 -25.87
CA ILE A 81 3.55 -11.81 -25.37
C ILE A 81 2.55 -10.73 -25.76
N GLY A 82 2.21 -9.83 -24.84
CA GLY A 82 1.32 -8.70 -25.09
C GLY A 82 -0.04 -8.85 -24.41
N ILE A 83 -0.95 -7.95 -24.78
CA ILE A 83 -2.30 -7.88 -24.23
C ILE A 83 -3.23 -8.82 -24.98
N TYR A 84 -3.94 -9.65 -24.23
CA TYR A 84 -5.06 -10.46 -24.69
C TYR A 84 -6.30 -10.03 -23.93
N SER A 85 -7.41 -9.83 -24.62
CA SER A 85 -8.67 -9.49 -23.97
C SER A 85 -9.86 -10.19 -24.59
N LYS A 86 -10.81 -10.58 -23.73
CA LYS A 86 -12.17 -10.97 -24.11
C LYS A 86 -13.14 -10.03 -23.41
N ILE A 87 -14.05 -9.43 -24.15
CA ILE A 87 -15.03 -8.47 -23.64
C ILE A 87 -16.41 -8.96 -24.03
N GLU A 88 -17.33 -9.07 -23.07
CA GLU A 88 -18.68 -9.60 -23.32
C GLU A 88 -19.50 -8.62 -24.17
N SER A 89 -19.50 -7.34 -23.81
CA SER A 89 -20.09 -6.30 -24.64
C SER A 89 -19.46 -4.93 -24.44
N ILE A 90 -19.53 -4.13 -25.50
CA ILE A 90 -19.27 -2.69 -25.47
C ILE A 90 -20.51 -1.98 -25.98
N THR A 91 -20.95 -0.95 -25.26
CA THR A 91 -21.99 -0.02 -25.72
C THR A 91 -21.41 1.38 -25.77
N ILE A 92 -21.45 2.01 -26.94
CA ILE A 92 -21.12 3.43 -27.11
C ILE A 92 -22.45 4.16 -27.21
N LYS A 93 -22.68 5.12 -26.31
CA LYS A 93 -23.94 5.88 -26.23
C LYS A 93 -23.80 7.28 -26.81
N HIS A 94 -24.84 7.69 -27.54
CA HIS A 94 -24.96 9.02 -28.14
C HIS A 94 -23.73 9.44 -28.95
N PHE A 95 -23.31 8.61 -29.91
CA PHE A 95 -22.22 8.97 -30.81
C PHE A 95 -22.63 10.06 -31.80
N ASN A 96 -21.67 10.90 -32.20
CA ASN A 96 -21.84 11.87 -33.26
C ASN A 96 -21.71 11.18 -34.62
N ILE A 97 -22.85 11.07 -35.30
CA ILE A 97 -22.96 10.47 -36.63
C ILE A 97 -22.02 11.15 -37.63
N TRP A 98 -21.91 12.48 -37.59
CA TRP A 98 -21.15 13.25 -38.57
C TRP A 98 -19.64 13.13 -38.38
N ASP A 99 -19.17 13.07 -37.12
CA ASP A 99 -17.74 12.83 -36.83
C ASP A 99 -17.33 11.43 -37.31
N LEU A 100 -18.18 10.42 -37.11
CA LEU A 100 -17.92 9.08 -37.63
C LEU A 100 -17.96 9.05 -39.16
N ALA A 101 -18.90 9.78 -39.77
CA ALA A 101 -19.11 9.77 -41.22
C ALA A 101 -17.97 10.45 -42.01
N PHE A 102 -17.43 11.54 -41.48
CA PHE A 102 -16.51 12.41 -42.22
C PHE A 102 -15.11 12.52 -41.61
N ARG A 103 -14.90 12.10 -40.37
CA ARG A 103 -13.61 12.22 -39.67
C ARG A 103 -13.03 10.88 -39.20
N ASP A 104 -13.72 9.76 -39.45
CA ASP A 104 -13.35 8.42 -38.98
C ASP A 104 -13.13 8.33 -37.45
N ILE A 105 -13.76 9.21 -36.66
CA ILE A 105 -13.64 9.26 -35.18
C ILE A 105 -14.99 8.97 -34.53
N ILE A 106 -15.01 8.08 -33.54
CA ILE A 106 -16.19 7.84 -32.71
C ILE A 106 -16.17 8.82 -31.54
N GLN A 107 -16.75 10.00 -31.74
CA GLN A 107 -17.03 10.93 -30.65
C GLN A 107 -18.38 10.58 -30.03
N ALA A 108 -18.45 10.37 -28.71
CA ALA A 108 -19.66 9.92 -28.04
C ALA A 108 -19.76 10.42 -26.59
N GLU A 109 -20.95 10.34 -25.99
CA GLU A 109 -21.13 10.72 -24.59
C GLU A 109 -20.44 9.73 -23.66
N SER A 110 -20.69 8.43 -23.85
CA SER A 110 -20.13 7.40 -22.98
C SER A 110 -19.79 6.10 -23.68
N ILE A 111 -18.85 5.37 -23.09
CA ILE A 111 -18.56 3.97 -23.41
C ILE A 111 -18.82 3.12 -22.16
N ILE A 112 -19.55 2.03 -22.34
CA ILE A 112 -19.86 1.04 -21.30
C ILE A 112 -19.22 -0.27 -21.72
N ILE A 113 -18.34 -0.82 -20.89
CA ILE A 113 -17.58 -2.05 -21.15
C ILE A 113 -17.99 -3.09 -20.10
N ASN A 114 -18.68 -4.15 -20.53
CA ASN A 114 -19.15 -5.19 -19.63
C ASN A 114 -18.24 -6.41 -19.63
N LYS A 115 -17.85 -6.82 -18.42
CA LYS A 115 -17.02 -7.99 -18.10
C LYS A 115 -15.77 -8.12 -18.97
N PRO A 116 -14.94 -7.07 -19.12
CA PRO A 116 -13.68 -7.20 -19.82
C PRO A 116 -12.72 -8.08 -19.02
N ARG A 117 -12.24 -9.17 -19.64
CA ARG A 117 -11.15 -9.98 -19.14
C ARG A 117 -9.88 -9.59 -19.89
N VAL A 118 -8.91 -9.00 -19.20
CA VAL A 118 -7.62 -8.57 -19.76
C VAL A 118 -6.50 -9.39 -19.13
N ILE A 119 -5.60 -9.92 -19.97
CA ILE A 119 -4.40 -10.61 -19.54
C ILE A 119 -3.22 -9.99 -20.29
N LEU A 120 -2.28 -9.41 -19.55
CA LEU A 120 -1.00 -8.94 -20.08
C LEU A 120 0.06 -9.99 -19.79
N TYR A 121 0.59 -10.61 -20.85
CA TYR A 121 1.78 -11.46 -20.73
C TYR A 121 3.04 -10.64 -21.03
N LYS A 122 4.02 -10.69 -20.14
CA LYS A 122 5.26 -9.94 -20.33
C LYS A 122 6.49 -10.67 -19.79
N LYS A 123 7.66 -10.28 -20.31
CA LYS A 123 8.95 -10.69 -19.76
C LYS A 123 9.25 -9.95 -18.45
N GLY A 124 9.88 -10.65 -17.51
CA GLY A 124 10.27 -10.14 -16.20
C GLY A 124 9.14 -10.05 -15.18
N GLU A 125 9.48 -9.63 -13.95
CA GLU A 125 8.57 -9.62 -12.79
C GLU A 125 8.14 -8.21 -12.34
N LYS A 126 8.75 -7.14 -12.87
CA LYS A 126 8.38 -5.76 -12.52
C LYS A 126 7.10 -5.33 -13.26
N LEU A 127 6.09 -4.78 -12.57
CA LEU A 127 4.81 -4.40 -13.21
C LEU A 127 4.95 -3.34 -14.30
N LEU A 128 5.71 -2.27 -14.05
CA LEU A 128 5.90 -1.16 -14.99
C LEU A 128 7.39 -0.93 -15.21
N ASN A 129 7.76 -0.72 -16.48
CA ASN A 129 9.13 -0.39 -16.87
C ASN A 129 9.29 1.11 -17.22
N ASN A 130 8.23 1.81 -17.65
CA ASN A 130 8.27 3.25 -17.97
C ASN A 130 6.84 3.85 -18.05
N SER A 131 6.61 5.05 -17.51
CA SER A 131 5.31 5.74 -17.64
C SER A 131 5.07 6.31 -19.05
N LYS A 132 6.13 6.53 -19.83
CA LYS A 132 6.04 7.04 -21.22
C LYS A 132 5.29 6.06 -22.14
N SER A 133 5.33 4.75 -21.86
CA SER A 133 4.68 3.74 -22.71
C SER A 133 3.16 3.81 -22.64
N ILE A 134 2.56 4.11 -21.48
CA ILE A 134 1.09 4.18 -21.33
C ILE A 134 0.50 5.28 -22.22
N LYS A 135 1.16 6.44 -22.27
CA LYS A 135 0.73 7.56 -23.12
C LYS A 135 0.79 7.19 -24.60
N SER A 136 1.96 6.76 -25.08
CA SER A 136 2.20 6.55 -26.52
C SER A 136 1.57 5.27 -27.07
N GLU A 137 1.42 4.22 -26.23
CA GLU A 137 0.91 2.92 -26.67
C GLU A 137 -0.59 2.75 -26.44
N ILE A 138 -1.18 3.47 -25.47
CA ILE A 138 -2.59 3.29 -25.09
C ILE A 138 -3.42 4.55 -25.35
N ILE A 139 -3.09 5.68 -24.71
CA ILE A 139 -3.98 6.84 -24.68
C ILE A 139 -4.00 7.61 -26.01
N GLU A 140 -2.84 7.89 -26.60
CA GLU A 140 -2.76 8.61 -27.88
C GLU A 140 -3.40 7.84 -29.05
N PRO A 141 -3.17 6.53 -29.23
CA PRO A 141 -3.86 5.75 -30.25
C PRO A 141 -5.37 5.67 -30.00
N PHE A 142 -5.80 5.51 -28.75
CA PHE A 142 -7.22 5.41 -28.42
C PHE A 142 -7.98 6.69 -28.77
N ARG A 143 -7.44 7.88 -28.47
CA ARG A 143 -8.05 9.17 -28.81
C ARG A 143 -8.33 9.34 -30.30
N LYS A 144 -7.49 8.77 -31.16
CA LYS A 144 -7.65 8.87 -32.63
C LYS A 144 -8.83 8.05 -33.14
N ILE A 145 -9.37 7.15 -32.33
CA ILE A 145 -10.43 6.21 -32.72
C ILE A 145 -11.71 6.51 -31.93
N VAL A 146 -11.61 6.71 -30.61
CA VAL A 146 -12.73 6.92 -29.71
C VAL A 146 -12.45 8.09 -28.77
N ALA A 147 -13.38 9.04 -28.72
CA ALA A 147 -13.37 10.15 -27.78
C ALA A 147 -14.70 10.18 -27.01
N VAL A 148 -14.65 10.03 -25.69
CA VAL A 148 -15.83 9.96 -24.82
C VAL A 148 -15.70 10.87 -23.61
N SER A 149 -16.83 11.40 -23.15
CA SER A 149 -16.90 12.17 -21.90
C SER A 149 -16.91 11.26 -20.68
N ASN A 150 -17.52 10.07 -20.77
CA ASN A 150 -17.64 9.15 -19.64
C ASN A 150 -17.22 7.71 -20.01
N ILE A 151 -16.55 7.03 -19.08
CA ILE A 151 -16.18 5.61 -19.20
C ILE A 151 -16.80 4.85 -18.02
N TYR A 152 -17.55 3.80 -18.36
CA TYR A 152 -18.12 2.86 -17.39
C TYR A 152 -17.60 1.46 -17.68
N LEU A 153 -17.03 0.81 -16.69
CA LEU A 153 -16.55 -0.56 -16.77
C LEU A 153 -17.22 -1.36 -15.67
N ASN A 154 -17.90 -2.44 -16.06
CA ASN A 154 -18.66 -3.30 -15.17
C ASN A 154 -17.99 -4.67 -15.08
N GLU A 155 -17.64 -5.10 -13.88
CA GLU A 155 -17.09 -6.43 -13.58
C GLU A 155 -15.84 -6.83 -14.40
N GLY A 156 -14.91 -5.90 -14.62
CA GLY A 156 -13.65 -6.20 -15.29
C GLY A 156 -12.71 -7.07 -14.47
N THR A 157 -11.81 -7.77 -15.15
CA THR A 157 -10.74 -8.54 -14.50
C THR A 157 -9.44 -8.35 -15.26
N VAL A 158 -8.37 -8.00 -14.56
CA VAL A 158 -7.04 -7.75 -15.13
C VAL A 158 -6.01 -8.66 -14.48
N ASP A 159 -5.26 -9.42 -15.28
CA ASP A 159 -4.06 -10.11 -14.83
C ASP A 159 -2.81 -9.61 -15.58
N VAL A 160 -1.71 -9.55 -14.85
CA VAL A 160 -0.36 -9.40 -15.42
C VAL A 160 0.42 -10.65 -15.08
N VAL A 161 0.82 -11.41 -16.10
CA VAL A 161 1.49 -12.71 -15.94
C VAL A 161 2.94 -12.61 -16.41
N SER A 162 3.85 -13.08 -15.55
CA SER A 162 5.26 -13.21 -15.93
C SER A 162 5.45 -14.43 -16.80
N LEU A 163 6.09 -14.27 -17.95
CA LEU A 163 6.45 -15.39 -18.82
C LEU A 163 7.60 -16.24 -18.28
N ASN A 164 8.40 -15.70 -17.36
CA ASN A 164 9.50 -16.42 -16.75
C ASN A 164 9.02 -17.51 -15.78
N THR A 165 7.94 -17.24 -15.04
CA THR A 165 7.42 -18.15 -14.00
C THR A 165 6.05 -18.72 -14.33
N ASN A 166 5.38 -18.18 -15.36
CA ASN A 166 3.98 -18.43 -15.70
C ASN A 166 3.02 -18.21 -14.51
N LYS A 167 3.37 -17.29 -13.61
CA LYS A 167 2.57 -16.92 -12.43
C LYS A 167 2.09 -15.47 -12.52
N PRO A 168 0.93 -15.14 -11.93
CA PRO A 168 0.46 -13.76 -11.86
C PRO A 168 1.41 -12.92 -11.00
N ILE A 169 1.75 -11.74 -11.51
CA ILE A 169 2.40 -10.65 -10.76
C ILE A 169 1.33 -9.76 -10.15
N LEU A 170 0.27 -9.48 -10.90
CA LEU A 170 -0.90 -8.71 -10.48
C LEU A 170 -2.15 -9.46 -10.93
N SER A 171 -3.16 -9.51 -10.09
CA SER A 171 -4.51 -9.94 -10.44
C SER A 171 -5.51 -9.05 -9.74
N VAL A 172 -6.44 -8.47 -10.49
CA VAL A 172 -7.52 -7.63 -9.96
C VAL A 172 -8.84 -8.15 -10.51
N LYS A 173 -9.80 -8.44 -9.63
CA LYS A 173 -11.07 -9.07 -10.00
C LYS A 173 -12.26 -8.18 -9.69
N LYS A 174 -13.31 -8.32 -10.51
CA LYS A 174 -14.58 -7.57 -10.44
C LYS A 174 -14.37 -6.06 -10.26
N ILE A 175 -13.58 -5.49 -11.16
CA ILE A 175 -13.37 -4.05 -11.26
C ILE A 175 -14.67 -3.42 -11.71
N ILE A 176 -15.16 -2.45 -10.96
CA ILE A 176 -16.19 -1.52 -11.39
C ILE A 176 -15.52 -0.15 -11.40
N LEU A 177 -15.50 0.49 -12.56
CA LEU A 177 -14.95 1.82 -12.74
C LEU A 177 -16.01 2.72 -13.35
N LYS A 178 -16.21 3.88 -12.73
CA LYS A 178 -16.93 5.01 -13.33
C LYS A 178 -15.95 6.17 -13.42
N LEU A 179 -15.80 6.74 -14.60
CA LEU A 179 -14.95 7.90 -14.84
C LEU A 179 -15.77 8.91 -15.64
N GLU A 180 -16.02 10.08 -15.07
CA GLU A 180 -16.96 11.06 -15.62
C GLU A 180 -16.30 12.42 -15.80
N GLY A 181 -16.77 13.17 -16.80
CA GLY A 181 -16.24 14.48 -17.13
C GLY A 181 -14.80 14.42 -17.66
N ILE A 182 -14.48 13.41 -18.47
CA ILE A 182 -13.16 13.22 -19.04
C ILE A 182 -12.83 14.37 -19.99
N LEU A 183 -11.72 15.05 -19.73
CA LEU A 183 -11.15 16.04 -20.61
C LEU A 183 -9.80 15.54 -21.14
N LEU A 184 -9.76 15.36 -22.46
CA LEU A 184 -8.58 14.88 -23.18
C LEU A 184 -8.19 15.87 -24.28
N THR A 185 -7.14 16.65 -24.03
CA THR A 185 -6.58 17.65 -24.94
C THR A 185 -5.09 17.40 -25.18
N ASP A 186 -4.49 18.11 -26.14
CA ASP A 186 -3.04 18.04 -26.36
C ASP A 186 -2.24 18.52 -25.14
N ALA A 187 -2.84 19.39 -24.31
CA ALA A 187 -2.27 19.84 -23.05
C ALA A 187 -2.31 18.71 -22.01
N THR A 188 -3.47 18.11 -21.75
CA THR A 188 -3.60 17.06 -20.73
C THR A 188 -2.78 15.81 -21.08
N LEU A 189 -2.61 15.50 -22.37
CA LEU A 189 -1.74 14.40 -22.82
C LEU A 189 -0.27 14.59 -22.43
N LYS A 190 0.20 15.82 -22.19
CA LYS A 190 1.59 16.08 -21.77
C LYS A 190 1.80 15.85 -20.27
N GLU A 191 0.73 15.71 -19.50
CA GLU A 191 0.78 15.55 -18.04
C GLU A 191 1.07 14.11 -17.61
N LYS A 192 1.39 13.94 -16.32
CA LYS A 192 1.65 12.63 -15.69
C LYS A 192 0.47 11.68 -15.73
N ILE A 193 -0.73 12.22 -15.53
CA ILE A 193 -1.99 11.53 -15.77
C ILE A 193 -2.51 12.10 -17.08
N PRO A 194 -2.50 11.35 -18.20
CA PRO A 194 -2.69 11.94 -19.52
C PRO A 194 -4.15 12.28 -19.85
N MET A 195 -4.94 12.69 -18.85
CA MET A 195 -6.34 13.03 -18.91
C MET A 195 -6.76 13.72 -17.61
N HIS A 196 -7.72 14.63 -17.69
CA HIS A 196 -8.46 15.13 -16.53
C HIS A 196 -9.83 14.44 -16.45
N PHE A 197 -10.41 14.43 -15.25
CA PHE A 197 -11.75 13.92 -14.99
C PHE A 197 -12.34 14.64 -13.78
N GLU A 198 -13.66 14.80 -13.75
CA GLU A 198 -14.35 15.45 -12.63
C GLU A 198 -14.56 14.46 -11.48
N LYS A 199 -15.02 13.25 -11.80
CA LYS A 199 -15.39 12.23 -10.81
C LYS A 199 -14.83 10.88 -11.21
N TYR A 200 -14.37 10.12 -10.23
CA TYR A 200 -14.11 8.70 -10.41
C TYR A 200 -14.67 7.89 -9.25
N VAL A 201 -15.12 6.67 -9.56
CA VAL A 201 -15.47 5.64 -8.61
C VAL A 201 -14.77 4.36 -9.05
N LEU A 202 -13.94 3.78 -8.19
CA LEU A 202 -13.29 2.49 -8.42
C LEU A 202 -13.63 1.55 -7.28
N VAL A 203 -14.22 0.41 -7.63
CA VAL A 203 -14.48 -0.69 -6.70
C VAL A 203 -13.85 -1.97 -7.26
N CYS A 204 -13.16 -2.72 -6.42
CA CYS A 204 -12.61 -4.03 -6.77
C CYS A 204 -12.94 -5.04 -5.66
N ASP A 205 -13.21 -6.28 -6.03
CA ASP A 205 -13.53 -7.36 -5.06
C ASP A 205 -12.27 -7.97 -4.44
N SER A 206 -11.22 -8.08 -5.24
CA SER A 206 -9.92 -8.58 -4.76
C SER A 206 -8.77 -8.07 -5.62
N LEU A 207 -7.63 -7.83 -4.97
CA LEU A 207 -6.35 -7.53 -5.59
C LEU A 207 -5.28 -8.44 -5.00
N TYR A 208 -4.56 -9.15 -5.87
CA TYR A 208 -3.31 -9.83 -5.55
C TYR A 208 -2.17 -9.09 -6.25
N TYR A 209 -1.09 -8.79 -5.51
CA TYR A 209 0.11 -8.20 -6.08
C TYR A 209 1.37 -8.81 -5.47
N LYS A 210 2.29 -9.25 -6.31
CA LYS A 210 3.62 -9.73 -5.94
C LYS A 210 4.69 -8.68 -6.26
N PRO A 211 5.03 -7.79 -5.30
CA PRO A 211 6.04 -6.74 -5.52
C PRO A 211 7.47 -7.27 -5.62
N SER A 212 7.75 -8.47 -5.10
CA SER A 212 9.08 -9.07 -5.13
C SER A 212 9.01 -10.59 -5.02
N VAL A 213 10.15 -11.27 -5.14
CA VAL A 213 10.26 -12.71 -4.90
C VAL A 213 9.99 -13.12 -3.46
N PHE A 214 10.07 -12.19 -2.51
CA PHE A 214 9.96 -12.47 -1.07
C PHE A 214 8.57 -12.24 -0.49
N TYR A 215 7.71 -11.47 -1.15
CA TYR A 215 6.44 -11.04 -0.60
C TYR A 215 5.34 -10.96 -1.64
N HIS A 216 4.12 -11.23 -1.20
CA HIS A 216 2.89 -10.82 -1.88
C HIS A 216 1.98 -10.00 -0.95
N MET A 217 1.07 -9.29 -1.59
CA MET A 217 -0.03 -8.58 -0.99
C MET A 217 -1.34 -9.14 -1.52
N ASN A 218 -2.30 -9.33 -0.61
CA ASN A 218 -3.70 -9.53 -0.93
C ASN A 218 -4.49 -8.39 -0.33
N ILE A 219 -5.47 -7.90 -1.09
CA ILE A 219 -6.51 -7.02 -0.62
C ILE A 219 -7.82 -7.65 -1.04
N GLY A 220 -8.79 -7.71 -0.14
CA GLY A 220 -10.16 -8.02 -0.51
C GLY A 220 -10.78 -6.81 -1.20
N GLN A 221 -11.83 -6.27 -0.60
CA GLN A 221 -12.57 -5.17 -1.19
C GLN A 221 -11.75 -3.87 -1.16
N ILE A 222 -11.71 -3.19 -2.29
CA ILE A 222 -11.19 -1.82 -2.45
C ILE A 222 -12.35 -0.96 -2.93
N SER A 223 -12.53 0.22 -2.33
CA SER A 223 -13.47 1.23 -2.80
C SER A 223 -12.82 2.60 -2.65
N THR A 224 -12.76 3.35 -3.74
CA THR A 224 -12.20 4.70 -3.72
C THR A 224 -12.94 5.62 -4.68
N GLU A 225 -13.06 6.85 -4.25
CA GLU A 225 -13.56 8.00 -5.01
C GLU A 225 -12.60 9.16 -4.78
N ASN A 226 -12.92 10.35 -5.32
CA ASN A 226 -12.06 11.53 -5.25
C ASN A 226 -11.48 11.83 -3.86
N SER A 227 -12.28 11.67 -2.80
CA SER A 227 -11.91 12.12 -1.44
C SER A 227 -11.74 11.01 -0.41
N PHE A 228 -11.86 9.73 -0.78
CA PHE A 228 -11.67 8.64 0.16
C PHE A 228 -11.11 7.37 -0.48
N LEU A 229 -10.52 6.53 0.36
CA LEU A 229 -10.12 5.17 0.04
C LEU A 229 -10.54 4.27 1.20
N LYS A 230 -11.16 3.13 0.92
CA LYS A 230 -11.50 2.08 1.87
C LYS A 230 -10.94 0.77 1.35
N ILE A 231 -10.26 0.03 2.22
CA ILE A 231 -9.79 -1.32 1.94
C ILE A 231 -10.26 -2.27 3.03
N LYS A 232 -10.53 -3.52 2.67
CA LYS A 232 -10.84 -4.61 3.61
C LYS A 232 -9.97 -5.83 3.35
N ASN A 233 -9.70 -6.59 4.40
CA ASN A 233 -8.97 -7.86 4.35
C ASN A 233 -7.63 -7.71 3.65
N PHE A 234 -6.78 -6.81 4.15
CA PHE A 234 -5.44 -6.63 3.64
C PHE A 234 -4.49 -7.61 4.32
N ALA A 235 -3.58 -8.19 3.53
CA ALA A 235 -2.51 -9.04 4.02
C ALA A 235 -1.23 -8.81 3.21
N TYR A 236 -0.12 -8.54 3.90
CA TYR A 236 1.24 -8.53 3.36
C TYR A 236 2.02 -9.69 3.99
N LEU A 237 2.32 -10.70 3.18
CA LEU A 237 2.79 -12.00 3.66
C LEU A 237 4.10 -12.39 2.97
N PRO A 238 5.04 -13.02 3.72
CA PRO A 238 6.22 -13.60 3.12
C PRO A 238 5.84 -14.78 2.21
N GLU A 239 6.54 -14.91 1.10
CA GLU A 239 6.40 -16.01 0.13
C GLU A 239 6.96 -17.34 0.65
N PHE A 240 7.85 -17.26 1.63
CA PHE A 240 8.60 -18.39 2.16
C PHE A 240 8.34 -18.55 3.66
N ASN A 241 8.46 -19.77 4.16
CA ASN A 241 8.55 -19.97 5.60
C ASN A 241 9.84 -19.34 6.15
N ARG A 242 9.91 -19.10 7.47
CA ARG A 242 11.03 -18.39 8.11
C ARG A 242 12.41 -18.98 7.76
N LYS A 243 12.55 -20.31 7.74
CA LYS A 243 13.83 -20.99 7.46
C LYS A 243 14.29 -20.73 6.02
N GLU A 244 13.40 -20.89 5.05
CA GLU A 244 13.70 -20.64 3.65
C GLU A 244 13.95 -19.17 3.36
N PHE A 245 13.17 -18.29 3.98
CA PHE A 245 13.34 -16.84 3.83
C PHE A 245 14.73 -16.42 4.32
N VAL A 246 15.12 -16.85 5.52
CA VAL A 246 16.43 -16.54 6.12
C VAL A 246 17.58 -17.07 5.28
N LYS A 247 17.48 -18.29 4.74
CA LYS A 247 18.50 -18.87 3.83
C LYS A 247 18.72 -18.06 2.57
N LYS A 248 17.73 -17.28 2.13
CA LYS A 248 17.79 -16.43 0.93
C LYS A 248 18.27 -15.01 1.21
N LEU A 249 18.56 -14.66 2.47
CA LEU A 249 19.04 -13.34 2.85
C LEU A 249 20.57 -13.28 2.84
N ASP A 250 21.11 -12.31 2.11
CA ASP A 250 22.55 -12.01 2.17
C ASP A 250 22.96 -11.32 3.49
N LYS A 251 22.06 -10.52 4.04
CA LYS A 251 22.22 -9.76 5.29
C LYS A 251 20.94 -9.80 6.13
N GLU A 252 21.07 -9.60 7.43
CA GLU A 252 19.93 -9.61 8.35
C GLU A 252 18.89 -8.57 7.94
N LYS A 253 17.64 -9.01 7.85
CA LYS A 253 16.50 -8.15 7.54
C LYS A 253 15.29 -8.61 8.31
N ASP A 254 14.45 -7.65 8.69
CA ASP A 254 13.15 -7.95 9.29
C ASP A 254 12.24 -8.63 8.26
N ILE A 255 11.57 -9.69 8.72
CA ILE A 255 10.51 -10.38 8.02
C ILE A 255 9.19 -9.89 8.58
N TYR A 256 8.34 -9.35 7.72
CA TYR A 256 7.08 -8.73 8.11
C TYR A 256 5.92 -9.66 7.76
N THR A 257 5.01 -9.88 8.69
CA THR A 257 3.69 -10.44 8.40
C THR A 257 2.68 -9.44 8.92
N ILE A 258 1.91 -8.82 8.03
CA ILE A 258 0.95 -7.77 8.39
C ILE A 258 -0.40 -8.14 7.84
N LYS A 259 -1.42 -8.19 8.68
CA LYS A 259 -2.82 -8.33 8.29
C LYS A 259 -3.64 -7.21 8.93
N LEU A 260 -4.71 -6.80 8.27
CA LEU A 260 -5.69 -5.90 8.87
C LEU A 260 -7.08 -6.17 8.28
N ASP A 261 -8.10 -5.97 9.11
CA ASP A 261 -9.50 -6.15 8.72
C ASP A 261 -9.96 -5.04 7.79
N SER A 262 -9.65 -3.79 8.15
CA SER A 262 -10.05 -2.63 7.36
C SER A 262 -9.15 -1.44 7.60
N ALA A 263 -8.97 -0.64 6.55
CA ALA A 263 -8.41 0.69 6.67
C ALA A 263 -9.20 1.66 5.80
N HIS A 264 -9.31 2.91 6.24
CA HIS A 264 -9.89 3.98 5.44
C HIS A 264 -9.08 5.27 5.53
N ILE A 265 -9.13 6.05 4.45
CA ILE A 265 -8.54 7.38 4.34
C ILE A 265 -9.68 8.38 4.10
N GLU A 266 -9.71 9.45 4.88
CA GLU A 266 -10.73 10.49 4.80
C GLU A 266 -10.15 11.81 4.27
N LYS A 267 -10.95 12.51 3.46
CA LYS A 267 -10.59 13.79 2.80
C LYS A 267 -9.23 13.68 2.12
N MET A 268 -9.06 12.60 1.36
CA MET A 268 -7.89 12.34 0.54
C MET A 268 -7.82 13.35 -0.60
N ASP A 269 -6.65 13.91 -0.86
CA ASP A 269 -6.35 14.74 -2.01
C ASP A 269 -4.95 14.38 -2.51
N TRP A 270 -4.85 14.02 -3.78
CA TRP A 270 -3.60 13.58 -4.37
C TRP A 270 -3.56 13.95 -5.84
N GLY A 271 -2.35 14.07 -6.37
CA GLY A 271 -2.18 14.38 -7.78
C GLY A 271 -0.75 14.78 -8.09
N PHE A 272 -0.59 15.55 -9.16
CA PHE A 272 0.68 16.11 -9.57
C PHE A 272 0.57 17.62 -9.70
N LYS A 273 1.51 18.35 -9.10
CA LYS A 273 1.67 19.79 -9.27
C LYS A 273 3.08 20.06 -9.76
N ASN A 274 3.22 20.70 -10.92
CA ASN A 274 4.52 20.94 -11.57
C ASN A 274 5.35 19.65 -11.69
N GLU A 275 4.76 18.59 -12.26
CA GLU A 275 5.36 17.25 -12.39
C GLU A 275 5.70 16.52 -11.08
N ARG A 276 5.39 17.12 -9.91
CA ARG A 276 5.68 16.55 -8.61
C ARG A 276 4.40 15.99 -8.00
N PHE A 277 4.46 14.71 -7.63
CA PHE A 277 3.39 14.07 -6.87
C PHE A 277 3.13 14.83 -5.58
N PHE A 278 1.90 14.83 -5.08
CA PHE A 278 1.57 15.22 -3.72
C PHE A 278 0.49 14.29 -3.18
N PHE A 279 0.46 14.15 -1.85
CA PHE A 279 -0.57 13.39 -1.15
C PHE A 279 -0.94 14.08 0.15
N LYS A 280 -2.24 14.27 0.35
CA LYS A 280 -2.83 14.87 1.54
C LYS A 280 -4.00 14.04 2.02
N ALA A 281 -4.19 13.95 3.34
CA ALA A 281 -5.36 13.36 3.94
C ALA A 281 -5.62 13.96 5.33
N ASN A 282 -6.88 13.99 5.74
CA ASN A 282 -7.22 14.35 7.13
C ASN A 282 -6.96 13.17 8.06
N ALA A 283 -7.42 11.98 7.69
CA ALA A 283 -7.30 10.81 8.54
C ALA A 283 -6.93 9.55 7.76
N LEU A 284 -6.11 8.71 8.37
CA LEU A 284 -5.95 7.29 8.01
C LEU A 284 -6.26 6.47 9.26
N ILE A 285 -7.28 5.62 9.20
CA ILE A 285 -7.65 4.75 10.33
C ILE A 285 -7.56 3.29 9.88
N ALA A 286 -6.78 2.50 10.61
CA ALA A 286 -6.60 1.06 10.41
C ALA A 286 -7.10 0.30 11.65
N ASN A 287 -7.93 -0.72 11.44
CA ASN A 287 -8.53 -1.52 12.50
C ASN A 287 -8.04 -2.96 12.47
N HIS A 288 -7.83 -3.53 13.65
CA HIS A 288 -7.39 -4.91 13.86
C HIS A 288 -6.15 -5.26 13.05
N VAL A 289 -5.13 -4.40 13.12
CA VAL A 289 -3.82 -4.70 12.54
C VAL A 289 -3.18 -5.81 13.36
N ASP A 290 -2.90 -6.96 12.75
CA ASP A 290 -2.09 -8.02 13.31
C ASP A 290 -0.72 -7.99 12.62
N ALA A 291 0.29 -7.48 13.33
CA ALA A 291 1.63 -7.29 12.82
C ALA A 291 2.63 -8.19 13.56
N ASN A 292 3.37 -8.99 12.81
CA ASN A 292 4.55 -9.72 13.29
C ASN A 292 5.80 -9.18 12.59
N ILE A 293 6.80 -8.82 13.39
CA ILE A 293 8.12 -8.43 12.92
C ILE A 293 9.08 -9.47 13.48
N TYR A 294 9.65 -10.28 12.59
CA TYR A 294 10.57 -11.34 12.95
C TYR A 294 11.96 -11.05 12.40
N ARG A 295 12.97 -11.12 13.26
CA ARG A 295 14.39 -10.97 12.91
C ARG A 295 15.12 -12.25 13.27
N ASN A 296 15.94 -12.75 12.35
CA ASN A 296 16.87 -13.84 12.60
C ASN A 296 18.32 -13.35 12.48
N LYS A 297 19.20 -13.81 13.36
CA LYS A 297 20.61 -13.39 13.44
C LYS A 297 21.60 -14.32 12.71
N ILE A 298 21.12 -15.36 12.02
CA ILE A 298 21.98 -16.24 11.20
C ILE A 298 22.61 -15.48 10.02
N PRO A 299 21.88 -14.65 9.25
CA PRO A 299 22.50 -13.85 8.18
C PRO A 299 23.44 -12.79 8.74
N LYS A 300 24.42 -12.36 7.93
CA LYS A 300 25.41 -11.34 8.34
C LYS A 300 24.75 -10.02 8.73
N ASP A 301 25.36 -9.31 9.69
CA ASP A 301 24.90 -7.99 10.11
C ASP A 301 24.79 -6.99 8.94
N ASP A 302 23.73 -6.17 8.97
CA ASP A 302 23.58 -5.05 8.05
C ASP A 302 24.14 -3.78 8.67
N LEU A 303 25.36 -3.42 8.25
CA LEU A 303 26.10 -2.25 8.74
C LEU A 303 25.70 -0.93 8.03
N SER A 304 24.58 -0.91 7.30
CA SER A 304 24.08 0.33 6.71
C SER A 304 23.44 1.22 7.77
N LYS A 305 23.72 2.53 7.69
CA LYS A 305 23.09 3.53 8.56
C LYS A 305 21.56 3.43 8.49
N LYS A 306 20.95 3.30 9.66
CA LYS A 306 19.49 3.37 9.85
C LYS A 306 19.13 4.80 10.21
N TYR A 307 18.28 5.43 9.41
CA TYR A 307 17.83 6.79 9.66
C TYR A 307 16.71 6.81 10.70
N LEU A 308 16.68 7.86 11.54
CA LEU A 308 15.55 8.16 12.42
C LEU A 308 14.34 8.66 11.61
N TYR A 309 13.15 8.63 12.21
CA TYR A 309 11.87 8.84 11.49
C TYR A 309 11.68 10.27 10.96
N ASN A 310 12.17 11.27 11.68
CA ASN A 310 12.33 12.64 11.19
C ASN A 310 13.18 12.71 9.92
N ALA A 311 14.38 12.10 9.90
CA ALA A 311 15.21 12.04 8.69
C ALA A 311 14.51 11.31 7.54
N LEU A 312 13.80 10.22 7.82
CA LEU A 312 13.02 9.50 6.81
C LEU A 312 11.94 10.39 6.19
N LEU A 313 11.15 11.09 7.01
CA LEU A 313 10.12 12.03 6.53
C LEU A 313 10.72 13.24 5.81
N ARG A 314 11.87 13.74 6.27
CA ARG A 314 12.58 14.86 5.63
C ARG A 314 13.14 14.50 4.25
N LYS A 315 13.53 13.24 4.03
CA LYS A 315 14.06 12.74 2.75
C LYS A 315 12.99 12.50 1.68
N ILE A 316 11.70 12.51 2.05
CA ILE A 316 10.60 12.40 1.07
C ILE A 316 10.63 13.62 0.15
N LYS A 317 10.69 13.38 -1.16
CA LYS A 317 10.88 14.43 -2.19
C LYS A 317 9.57 14.98 -2.75
N PHE A 318 8.47 14.83 -2.03
CA PHE A 318 7.16 15.31 -2.44
C PHE A 318 6.37 15.76 -1.20
N PRO A 319 5.40 16.69 -1.35
CA PRO A 319 4.51 17.04 -0.25
C PRO A 319 3.66 15.84 0.17
N LEU A 320 3.93 15.34 1.37
CA LEU A 320 3.11 14.36 2.10
C LEU A 320 2.52 15.07 3.31
N GLU A 321 1.21 14.96 3.51
CA GLU A 321 0.51 15.51 4.67
C GLU A 321 -0.61 14.57 5.12
N ILE A 322 -0.55 14.09 6.36
CA ILE A 322 -1.64 13.34 6.98
C ILE A 322 -1.82 13.95 8.37
N ASP A 323 -2.99 14.55 8.61
CA ASP A 323 -3.26 15.20 9.89
C ASP A 323 -3.30 14.16 11.03
N THR A 324 -4.03 13.06 10.87
CA THR A 324 -4.13 12.02 11.90
C THR A 324 -4.02 10.61 11.32
N ILE A 325 -3.22 9.76 11.94
CA ILE A 325 -3.18 8.30 11.70
C ILE A 325 -3.63 7.61 12.97
N GLN A 326 -4.54 6.63 12.86
CA GLN A 326 -4.98 5.80 13.96
C GLN A 326 -4.82 4.32 13.62
N ILE A 327 -4.19 3.58 14.53
CA ILE A 327 -4.20 2.12 14.57
C ILE A 327 -5.01 1.72 15.78
N LEU A 328 -6.09 0.96 15.58
CA LEU A 328 -7.07 0.66 16.63
C LEU A 328 -7.21 -0.86 16.82
N LYS A 329 -7.42 -1.28 18.07
CA LYS A 329 -7.75 -2.68 18.43
C LYS A 329 -6.79 -3.70 17.83
N SER A 330 -5.50 -3.38 17.81
CA SER A 330 -4.49 -4.09 17.05
C SER A 330 -3.59 -4.94 17.93
N LYS A 331 -2.65 -5.66 17.32
CA LYS A 331 -1.63 -6.44 17.98
C LYS A 331 -0.30 -6.29 17.23
N LEU A 332 0.77 -6.13 17.99
CA LEU A 332 2.13 -6.15 17.46
C LEU A 332 2.93 -7.22 18.21
N VAL A 333 3.63 -8.07 17.46
CA VAL A 333 4.55 -9.07 18.01
C VAL A 333 5.93 -8.84 17.39
N TYR A 334 6.92 -8.63 18.23
CA TYR A 334 8.33 -8.62 17.82
C TYR A 334 8.99 -9.92 18.24
N GLU A 335 9.74 -10.52 17.33
CA GLU A 335 10.47 -11.76 17.55
C GLU A 335 11.92 -11.62 17.10
N GLU A 336 12.85 -12.02 17.94
CA GLU A 336 14.26 -12.11 17.59
C GLU A 336 14.80 -13.50 17.89
N GLU A 337 15.34 -14.16 16.87
CA GLU A 337 15.88 -15.51 16.99
C GLU A 337 17.37 -15.52 16.64
N ILE A 338 18.19 -16.04 17.57
CA ILE A 338 19.64 -16.15 17.36
C ILE A 338 19.92 -17.25 16.34
N ASP A 339 19.33 -18.42 16.57
CA ASP A 339 19.38 -19.60 15.73
C ASP A 339 18.11 -20.44 15.93
N PHE A 340 17.80 -21.33 14.98
CA PHE A 340 16.57 -22.11 15.00
C PHE A 340 16.49 -23.19 16.09
N SER A 341 17.54 -23.42 16.89
CA SER A 341 17.54 -24.46 17.93
C SER A 341 16.94 -23.98 19.26
N LYS A 342 16.97 -22.67 19.52
CA LYS A 342 16.53 -22.07 20.79
C LYS A 342 15.11 -21.53 20.75
N GLY A 343 14.57 -21.31 19.56
CA GLY A 343 13.34 -20.55 19.38
C GLY A 343 13.57 -19.03 19.50
N PRO A 344 12.58 -18.23 19.08
CA PRO A 344 12.63 -16.78 19.17
C PRO A 344 12.40 -16.28 20.59
N GLY A 345 13.10 -15.20 20.96
CA GLY A 345 12.66 -14.32 22.03
C GLY A 345 11.48 -13.47 21.55
N ILE A 346 10.39 -13.42 22.32
CA ILE A 346 9.13 -12.81 21.88
C ILE A 346 8.71 -11.63 22.79
N LEU A 347 8.38 -10.49 22.18
CA LEU A 347 7.72 -9.36 22.82
C LEU A 347 6.31 -9.19 22.22
N ASN A 348 5.30 -9.12 23.10
CA ASN A 348 3.91 -8.94 22.69
C ASN A 348 3.39 -7.57 23.13
N PHE A 349 2.69 -6.90 22.23
CA PHE A 349 1.95 -5.66 22.47
C PHE A 349 0.51 -5.92 22.04
N ASP A 350 -0.31 -6.39 22.97
CA ASP A 350 -1.72 -6.72 22.74
C ASP A 350 -2.60 -5.48 22.98
N HIS A 351 -3.83 -5.48 22.47
CA HIS A 351 -4.74 -4.33 22.56
C HIS A 351 -4.05 -3.01 22.15
N PHE A 352 -3.23 -3.08 21.11
CA PHE A 352 -2.40 -1.99 20.65
C PHE A 352 -3.25 -0.91 19.98
N ASN A 353 -3.15 0.30 20.50
CA ASN A 353 -3.72 1.50 19.92
C ASN A 353 -2.61 2.53 19.71
N MET A 354 -2.60 3.19 18.56
CA MET A 354 -1.66 4.25 18.26
C MET A 354 -2.37 5.41 17.58
N GLN A 355 -2.09 6.62 18.01
CA GLN A 355 -2.49 7.85 17.33
C GLN A 355 -1.24 8.63 16.96
N VAL A 356 -1.13 9.01 15.70
CA VAL A 356 -0.07 9.88 15.20
C VAL A 356 -0.68 11.13 14.62
N THR A 357 -0.22 12.30 15.03
CA THR A 357 -0.72 13.57 14.50
C THR A 357 0.37 14.33 13.76
N ASN A 358 -0.04 15.09 12.75
CA ASN A 358 0.79 16.03 11.99
C ASN A 358 1.97 15.36 11.25
N ILE A 359 1.68 14.25 10.55
CA ILE A 359 2.66 13.60 9.67
C ILE A 359 2.84 14.46 8.42
N LYS A 360 4.03 15.03 8.24
CA LYS A 360 4.38 15.79 7.05
C LYS A 360 5.76 15.39 6.53
N SER A 361 5.94 15.37 5.21
CA SER A 361 7.28 15.37 4.62
C SER A 361 7.97 16.70 4.91
N GLY A 362 9.31 16.71 5.00
CA GLY A 362 10.07 17.97 5.08
C GLY A 362 10.10 18.79 3.78
N PHE A 363 9.49 18.30 2.71
CA PHE A 363 9.60 18.89 1.37
C PHE A 363 8.98 20.28 1.27
N GLY A 364 9.80 21.30 1.00
CA GLY A 364 9.36 22.69 0.78
C GLY A 364 8.86 23.42 2.03
N LEU A 365 8.99 22.83 3.22
CA LEU A 365 8.54 23.43 4.47
C LEU A 365 9.66 24.26 5.12
N LYS A 366 9.32 25.46 5.59
CA LYS A 366 10.19 26.30 6.44
C LYS A 366 9.95 26.09 7.93
N LYS A 367 8.71 25.73 8.29
CA LYS A 367 8.27 25.45 9.65
C LYS A 367 7.18 24.39 9.59
N THR A 368 7.14 23.53 10.60
CA THR A 368 6.07 22.55 10.81
C THR A 368 5.94 22.31 12.31
N ALA A 369 4.74 21.96 12.76
CA ALA A 369 4.56 21.43 14.11
C ALA A 369 5.29 20.09 14.24
N ASP A 370 5.47 19.63 15.48
CA ASP A 370 6.05 18.32 15.76
C ASP A 370 5.09 17.21 15.34
N VAL A 371 5.66 16.10 14.88
CA VAL A 371 4.94 14.83 14.84
C VAL A 371 4.77 14.37 16.28
N LYS A 372 3.54 14.02 16.67
CA LYS A 372 3.23 13.47 17.99
C LYS A 372 2.64 12.08 17.83
N ILE A 373 3.18 11.13 18.57
CA ILE A 373 2.81 9.71 18.55
C ILE A 373 2.42 9.33 19.97
N LYS A 374 1.20 8.83 20.13
CA LYS A 374 0.68 8.27 21.36
C LYS A 374 0.41 6.79 21.15
N VAL A 375 0.89 5.96 22.07
CA VAL A 375 0.66 4.51 22.06
C VAL A 375 0.07 4.11 23.40
N ASN A 376 -0.97 3.28 23.36
CA ASN A 376 -1.50 2.58 24.52
C ASN A 376 -1.65 1.09 24.16
N CYS A 377 -1.14 0.19 25.00
CA CYS A 377 -1.29 -1.24 24.79
C CYS A 377 -1.17 -2.04 26.11
N GLN A 378 -1.39 -3.34 26.00
CA GLN A 378 -1.08 -4.34 27.02
C GLN A 378 0.23 -5.03 26.65
N PHE A 379 1.32 -4.61 27.28
CA PHE A 379 2.62 -5.25 27.11
C PHE A 379 2.63 -6.63 27.76
N MET A 380 3.17 -7.60 27.03
CA MET A 380 3.26 -9.01 27.41
C MET A 380 1.92 -9.57 27.91
N LYS A 381 0.83 -9.17 27.24
CA LYS A 381 -0.58 -9.55 27.46
C LYS A 381 -1.29 -8.92 28.66
N THR A 382 -0.58 -8.47 29.69
CA THR A 382 -1.23 -8.14 30.98
C THR A 382 -0.89 -6.76 31.54
N SER A 383 0.14 -6.10 31.04
CA SER A 383 0.71 -4.92 31.71
C SER A 383 0.46 -3.66 30.89
N PRO A 384 -0.35 -2.70 31.38
CA PRO A 384 -0.61 -1.46 30.66
C PRO A 384 0.68 -0.70 30.37
N LEU A 385 0.85 -0.31 29.11
CA LEU A 385 1.96 0.52 28.61
C LEU A 385 1.40 1.72 27.87
N ASP A 386 1.77 2.91 28.34
CA ASP A 386 1.48 4.19 27.70
C ASP A 386 2.78 4.86 27.26
N VAL A 387 2.83 5.34 26.02
CA VAL A 387 4.01 6.02 25.46
C VAL A 387 3.58 7.29 24.74
N ASN A 388 4.30 8.37 24.99
CA ASN A 388 4.25 9.60 24.23
C ASN A 388 5.61 9.84 23.59
N TRP A 389 5.62 10.05 22.28
CA TRP A 389 6.82 10.27 21.50
C TRP A 389 6.59 11.44 20.53
N SER A 390 7.56 12.34 20.43
CA SER A 390 7.50 13.45 19.50
C SER A 390 8.85 13.78 18.89
N PHE A 391 8.81 14.36 17.69
CA PHE A 391 9.99 14.88 17.00
C PHE A 391 9.57 15.93 15.98
N ASN A 392 10.48 16.83 15.63
CA ASN A 392 10.28 17.76 14.52
C ASN A 392 10.90 17.19 13.24
N VAL A 393 10.15 17.17 12.14
CA VAL A 393 10.64 16.66 10.83
C VAL A 393 11.79 17.51 10.29
N LEU A 394 11.76 18.82 10.55
CA LEU A 394 12.75 19.77 10.03
C LEU A 394 14.00 19.90 10.90
N ASP A 395 14.07 19.24 12.07
CA ASP A 395 15.27 19.28 12.89
C ASP A 395 16.42 18.49 12.23
N PRO A 396 17.51 19.17 11.81
CA PRO A 396 18.64 18.52 11.14
C PRO A 396 19.46 17.62 12.07
N LYS A 397 19.35 17.78 13.40
CA LYS A 397 20.02 16.89 14.37
C LYS A 397 19.26 15.58 14.56
N ASP A 398 18.06 15.49 14.01
CA ASP A 398 17.14 14.40 14.19
C ASP A 398 16.73 14.18 15.66
N SER A 399 16.52 15.26 16.42
CA SER A 399 16.13 15.15 17.82
C SER A 399 14.71 14.60 18.00
N PHE A 400 14.51 13.88 19.09
CA PHE A 400 13.23 13.33 19.52
C PHE A 400 13.12 13.36 21.05
N HIS A 401 11.89 13.32 21.54
CA HIS A 401 11.54 13.16 22.95
C HIS A 401 10.58 11.99 23.09
N ILE A 402 10.91 11.00 23.92
CA ILE A 402 10.07 9.83 24.17
C ILE A 402 9.97 9.56 25.66
N GLN A 403 8.74 9.39 26.13
CA GLN A 403 8.45 9.05 27.51
C GLN A 403 7.38 7.97 27.56
N GLY A 404 7.42 7.13 28.58
CA GLY A 404 6.43 6.09 28.75
C GLY A 404 6.35 5.55 30.15
N THR A 405 5.25 4.88 30.44
CA THR A 405 4.98 4.25 31.73
C THR A 405 4.44 2.86 31.49
N ILE A 406 5.05 1.88 32.13
CA ILE A 406 4.49 0.55 32.28
C ILE A 406 4.09 0.33 33.73
N SER A 407 2.89 -0.19 33.94
CA SER A 407 2.33 -0.42 35.27
C SER A 407 2.05 -1.90 35.52
N ASN A 408 2.22 -2.33 36.77
CA ASN A 408 1.92 -3.69 37.24
C ASN A 408 2.56 -4.79 36.38
N PHE A 409 3.82 -4.58 36.01
CA PHE A 409 4.53 -5.51 35.13
C PHE A 409 5.05 -6.72 35.91
N ASN A 410 4.51 -7.89 35.58
CA ASN A 410 5.03 -9.16 36.07
C ASN A 410 6.29 -9.53 35.28
N VAL A 411 7.45 -9.42 35.92
CA VAL A 411 8.75 -9.59 35.26
C VAL A 411 8.94 -11.02 34.75
N VAL A 412 8.25 -12.01 35.32
CA VAL A 412 8.25 -13.40 34.84
C VAL A 412 7.81 -13.48 33.37
N ALA A 413 6.93 -12.57 32.92
CA ALA A 413 6.49 -12.54 31.53
C ALA A 413 7.66 -12.34 30.54
N MET A 414 8.77 -11.71 30.97
CA MET A 414 9.97 -11.53 30.17
C MET A 414 10.74 -12.82 29.90
N GLU A 415 10.49 -13.92 30.61
CA GLU A 415 11.24 -15.17 30.41
C GLU A 415 11.16 -15.65 28.95
N ARG A 416 10.02 -15.42 28.29
CA ARG A 416 9.81 -15.73 26.85
C ARG A 416 10.75 -14.96 25.91
N PHE A 417 11.34 -13.87 26.37
CA PHE A 417 12.33 -13.09 25.65
C PHE A 417 13.74 -13.37 26.19
N THR A 418 13.94 -13.25 27.51
CA THR A 418 15.27 -13.23 28.13
C THR A 418 15.93 -14.60 28.18
N LYS A 419 15.18 -15.69 28.29
CA LYS A 419 15.74 -17.04 28.38
C LYS A 419 16.39 -17.50 27.07
N PRO A 420 15.69 -17.49 25.91
CA PRO A 420 16.32 -17.89 24.64
C PRO A 420 17.41 -16.90 24.19
N TYR A 421 17.28 -15.62 24.55
CA TYR A 421 18.15 -14.55 24.04
C TYR A 421 19.42 -14.33 24.87
N ILE A 422 19.30 -14.28 26.20
CA ILE A 422 20.42 -13.97 27.13
C ILE A 422 20.60 -15.00 28.24
N ASN A 423 19.94 -16.17 28.18
CA ASN A 423 20.03 -17.24 29.18
C ASN A 423 19.77 -16.76 30.61
N THR A 424 18.76 -15.90 30.79
CA THR A 424 18.42 -15.29 32.07
C THR A 424 16.90 -15.31 32.28
N SER A 425 16.44 -15.55 33.51
CA SER A 425 15.06 -15.30 33.91
C SER A 425 15.01 -14.41 35.15
N PHE A 426 13.87 -13.76 35.35
CA PHE A 426 13.63 -12.83 36.44
C PHE A 426 12.31 -13.18 37.12
N THR A 427 12.25 -13.00 38.43
CA THR A 427 11.00 -13.00 39.22
C THR A 427 10.85 -11.66 39.92
N GLY A 428 9.66 -11.36 40.41
CA GLY A 428 9.35 -10.09 41.06
C GLY A 428 8.32 -9.28 40.28
N LYS A 429 7.95 -8.14 40.85
CA LYS A 429 6.88 -7.29 40.32
C LYS A 429 7.39 -5.87 40.17
N PHE A 430 7.21 -5.30 38.98
CA PHE A 430 7.43 -3.88 38.75
C PHE A 430 6.08 -3.18 38.88
N ASN A 431 5.84 -2.52 40.01
CA ASN A 431 4.61 -1.76 40.23
C ASN A 431 4.47 -0.63 39.21
N LYS A 432 5.56 0.13 39.00
CA LYS A 432 5.60 1.21 38.01
C LYS A 432 7.02 1.44 37.52
N TYR A 433 7.23 1.35 36.22
CA TYR A 433 8.44 1.83 35.56
C TYR A 433 8.08 2.99 34.65
N HIS A 434 8.77 4.12 34.81
CA HIS A 434 8.60 5.30 33.97
C HIS A 434 9.95 5.74 33.42
N PHE A 435 9.98 6.08 32.14
CA PHE A 435 11.17 6.60 31.47
C PHE A 435 10.84 7.90 30.73
N ASN A 436 11.83 8.78 30.64
CA ASN A 436 11.77 10.05 29.94
C ASN A 436 13.12 10.33 29.27
N PHE A 437 13.20 10.19 27.95
CA PHE A 437 14.43 10.30 27.18
C PHE A 437 14.34 11.34 26.06
N TYR A 438 15.39 12.14 25.93
CA TYR A 438 15.67 13.02 24.81
C TYR A 438 16.84 12.44 24.04
N GLY A 439 16.71 12.31 22.72
CA GLY A 439 17.79 11.77 21.91
C GLY A 439 17.86 12.39 20.53
N ASN A 440 18.88 12.02 19.78
CA ASN A 440 19.12 12.45 18.41
C ASN A 440 19.86 11.35 17.62
N ASP A 441 20.40 11.67 16.44
CA ASP A 441 21.11 10.70 15.60
C ASP A 441 22.40 10.12 16.23
N ASN A 442 22.89 10.72 17.33
CA ASN A 442 24.16 10.39 17.98
C ASN A 442 24.02 9.86 19.41
N THR A 443 23.17 10.48 20.25
CA THR A 443 23.09 10.16 21.68
C THR A 443 21.67 10.27 22.23
N ALA A 444 21.43 9.64 23.38
CA ALA A 444 20.21 9.77 24.17
C ALA A 444 20.58 10.05 25.62
N LYS A 445 19.85 10.98 26.22
CA LYS A 445 19.95 11.35 27.63
C LYS A 445 18.58 11.41 28.27
N GLY A 446 18.51 11.27 29.59
CA GLY A 446 17.28 11.48 30.34
C GLY A 446 17.29 10.68 31.62
N ASN A 447 16.11 10.34 32.13
CA ASN A 447 15.98 9.63 33.39
C ASN A 447 14.92 8.54 33.33
N ALA A 448 15.01 7.63 34.28
CA ALA A 448 13.97 6.66 34.54
C ALA A 448 13.77 6.47 36.04
N SER A 449 12.60 5.93 36.39
CA SER A 449 12.20 5.61 37.74
C SER A 449 11.54 4.24 37.78
N LEU A 450 11.80 3.48 38.85
CA LEU A 450 11.28 2.15 39.05
C LEU A 450 10.84 1.95 40.50
N ASN A 451 9.59 1.55 40.66
CA ASN A 451 9.06 0.96 41.88
C ASN A 451 8.86 -0.53 41.62
N TYR A 452 9.49 -1.37 42.44
CA TYR A 452 9.54 -2.82 42.27
C TYR A 452 9.73 -3.55 43.60
N GLU A 453 9.25 -4.79 43.64
CA GLU A 453 9.27 -5.67 44.81
C GLU A 453 9.76 -7.06 44.40
N ASP A 454 10.47 -7.73 45.32
CA ASP A 454 10.92 -9.13 45.23
C ASP A 454 11.66 -9.51 43.93
N LEU A 455 12.47 -8.59 43.41
CA LEU A 455 13.21 -8.84 42.17
C LEU A 455 14.34 -9.84 42.41
N LYS A 456 14.33 -10.95 41.67
CA LYS A 456 15.42 -11.94 41.69
C LYS A 456 15.79 -12.32 40.28
N VAL A 457 17.07 -12.62 40.05
CA VAL A 457 17.59 -13.10 38.78
C VAL A 457 18.00 -14.56 38.88
N LYS A 458 17.78 -15.33 37.82
CA LYS A 458 18.34 -16.67 37.64
C LYS A 458 19.13 -16.71 36.34
N LEU A 459 20.41 -17.07 36.44
CA LEU A 459 21.31 -17.20 35.30
C LEU A 459 21.43 -18.66 34.89
N PHE A 460 21.36 -18.95 33.60
CA PHE A 460 21.48 -20.30 33.04
C PHE A 460 22.85 -20.49 32.35
N LYS A 461 23.34 -21.74 32.27
CA LYS A 461 24.65 -22.04 31.67
C LYS A 461 24.59 -21.86 30.15
N LYS A 462 25.54 -21.12 29.56
CA LYS A 462 25.58 -20.82 28.10
C LYS A 462 25.51 -22.06 27.19
N LYS A 463 26.16 -23.17 27.56
CA LYS A 463 26.17 -24.43 26.79
C LYS A 463 25.02 -25.39 27.17
N HIS A 464 24.39 -25.17 28.32
CA HIS A 464 23.34 -26.01 28.90
C HIS A 464 22.25 -25.10 29.50
N PRO A 465 21.43 -24.43 28.66
CA PRO A 465 20.45 -23.43 29.12
C PRO A 465 19.35 -24.00 30.02
N GLU A 466 19.20 -25.33 30.05
CA GLU A 466 18.34 -26.07 30.97
C GLU A 466 18.89 -26.14 32.40
N LYS A 467 20.20 -25.90 32.58
CA LYS A 467 20.88 -25.97 33.88
C LYS A 467 21.18 -24.58 34.42
N GLU A 468 20.77 -24.34 35.66
CA GLU A 468 21.09 -23.11 36.37
C GLU A 468 22.60 -22.98 36.64
N ALA A 469 23.12 -21.77 36.50
CA ALA A 469 24.47 -21.37 36.89
C ALA A 469 24.49 -20.91 38.36
N LYS A 470 24.16 -21.82 39.29
CA LYS A 470 23.92 -21.55 40.73
C LYS A 470 24.88 -20.54 41.37
N LEU A 471 26.21 -20.68 41.18
CA LEU A 471 27.20 -19.75 41.74
C LEU A 471 27.07 -18.33 41.16
N LYS A 472 26.89 -18.21 39.84
CA LYS A 472 26.69 -16.91 39.19
C LYS A 472 25.36 -16.29 39.57
N THR A 473 24.32 -17.11 39.70
CA THR A 473 23.01 -16.68 40.20
C THR A 473 23.12 -16.11 41.62
N ALA A 474 23.81 -16.79 42.53
CA ALA A 474 24.00 -16.32 43.90
C ALA A 474 24.74 -14.96 43.94
N VAL A 475 25.85 -14.84 43.20
CA VAL A 475 26.61 -13.56 43.12
C VAL A 475 25.77 -12.45 42.48
N ALA A 476 24.99 -12.77 41.45
CA ALA A 476 24.14 -11.78 40.79
C ALA A 476 23.05 -11.24 41.73
N ASN A 477 22.38 -12.11 42.50
CA ASN A 477 21.39 -11.68 43.49
C ASN A 477 22.00 -10.95 44.69
N LEU A 478 23.27 -11.22 45.07
CA LEU A 478 23.95 -10.43 46.12
C LEU A 478 24.21 -8.98 45.71
N LEU A 479 24.42 -8.74 44.40
CA LEU A 479 24.64 -7.40 43.85
C LEU A 479 23.33 -6.70 43.45
N LEU A 480 22.26 -7.47 43.27
CA LEU A 480 20.96 -6.96 42.89
C LEU A 480 20.25 -6.40 44.11
N LYS A 481 19.63 -5.24 43.96
CA LYS A 481 18.68 -4.74 44.97
C LYS A 481 17.35 -5.48 44.78
N ASP A 482 16.85 -6.13 45.83
CA ASP A 482 15.63 -6.94 45.76
C ASP A 482 14.35 -6.09 45.76
N ASP A 483 14.39 -4.88 46.33
CA ASP A 483 13.25 -3.95 46.45
C ASP A 483 13.69 -2.48 46.28
N SER A 484 12.78 -1.65 45.77
CA SER A 484 12.89 -0.18 45.84
C SER A 484 12.75 0.40 47.26
N GLY A 485 12.13 -0.33 48.19
CA GLY A 485 11.75 0.15 49.52
C GLY A 485 10.59 1.15 49.46
N GLU A 486 10.46 2.01 50.48
CA GLU A 486 9.38 3.03 50.51
C GLU A 486 9.45 4.08 49.38
N LYS A 487 10.61 4.22 48.72
CA LYS A 487 10.86 5.27 47.72
C LYS A 487 11.17 4.67 46.36
N THR A 488 10.54 5.23 45.33
CA THR A 488 10.86 4.91 43.93
C THR A 488 12.33 5.22 43.65
N LYS A 489 13.05 4.26 43.05
CA LYS A 489 14.46 4.45 42.66
C LYS A 489 14.52 5.16 41.32
N THR A 490 15.51 6.04 41.14
CA THR A 490 15.70 6.83 39.93
C THR A 490 17.12 6.70 39.40
N ALA A 491 17.31 6.83 38.08
CA ALA A 491 18.63 6.90 37.48
C ALA A 491 18.64 7.82 36.25
N ASP A 492 19.74 8.54 36.09
CA ASP A 492 20.05 9.27 34.86
C ASP A 492 20.75 8.35 33.85
N VAL A 493 20.40 8.51 32.58
CA VAL A 493 20.92 7.73 31.46
C VAL A 493 21.61 8.67 30.49
N GLU A 494 22.77 8.24 30.02
CA GLU A 494 23.44 8.79 28.85
C GLU A 494 23.95 7.60 28.03
N LEU A 495 23.62 7.58 26.75
CA LEU A 495 23.92 6.46 25.87
C LEU A 495 24.25 6.93 24.45
N GLU A 496 25.34 6.41 23.90
CA GLU A 496 25.68 6.57 22.49
C GLU A 496 24.88 5.64 21.58
N ARG A 497 24.44 6.20 20.45
CA ARG A 497 23.69 5.51 19.42
C ARG A 497 24.62 4.74 18.49
N ILE A 498 24.25 3.48 18.24
CA ILE A 498 24.84 2.68 17.17
C ILE A 498 23.99 2.94 15.92
N GLN A 499 24.51 3.71 14.95
CA GLN A 499 23.73 4.25 13.83
C GLN A 499 23.31 3.17 12.82
N GLU A 500 23.94 2.00 12.85
CA GLU A 500 23.63 0.81 12.05
C GLU A 500 22.44 0.02 12.62
N LYS A 501 22.04 0.31 13.86
CA LYS A 501 20.92 -0.35 14.54
C LYS A 501 19.66 0.53 14.53
N SER A 502 18.50 -0.11 14.66
CA SER A 502 17.19 0.56 14.57
C SER A 502 16.93 1.52 15.74
N PHE A 503 15.97 2.42 15.56
CA PHE A 503 15.46 3.26 16.66
C PHE A 503 14.99 2.43 17.86
N TYR A 504 14.33 1.30 17.62
CA TYR A 504 13.86 0.43 18.70
C TYR A 504 15.01 -0.22 19.47
N ASN A 505 16.10 -0.61 18.79
CA ASN A 505 17.31 -1.06 19.48
C ASN A 505 17.88 0.05 20.36
N PHE A 506 17.91 1.28 19.86
CA PHE A 506 18.40 2.42 20.61
C PHE A 506 17.55 2.68 21.87
N LEU A 507 16.23 2.73 21.72
CA LEU A 507 15.29 2.88 22.84
C LEU A 507 15.44 1.75 23.87
N TRP A 508 15.49 0.50 23.41
CA TRP A 508 15.67 -0.65 24.30
C TRP A 508 16.97 -0.58 25.08
N ARG A 509 18.08 -0.18 24.44
CA ARG A 509 19.37 0.00 25.12
C ARG A 509 19.30 1.12 26.17
N SER A 510 18.61 2.22 25.91
CA SER A 510 18.40 3.29 26.90
C SER A 510 17.59 2.80 28.11
N ILE A 511 16.52 2.04 27.87
CA ILE A 511 15.72 1.40 28.93
C ILE A 511 16.60 0.43 29.74
N ALA A 512 17.34 -0.45 29.08
CA ALA A 512 18.21 -1.43 29.71
C ALA A 512 19.31 -0.77 30.56
N GLU A 513 19.93 0.30 30.07
CA GLU A 513 20.93 1.06 30.83
C GLU A 513 20.31 1.70 32.08
N SER A 514 19.09 2.24 31.97
CA SER A 514 18.37 2.77 33.14
C SER A 514 18.09 1.72 34.20
N LEU A 515 17.64 0.51 33.78
CA LEU A 515 17.36 -0.59 34.69
C LEU A 515 18.65 -1.08 35.34
N LYS A 516 19.74 -1.19 34.58
CA LYS A 516 21.05 -1.56 35.10
C LYS A 516 21.49 -0.63 36.23
N LYS A 517 21.40 0.69 36.04
CA LYS A 517 21.80 1.70 37.06
C LYS A 517 20.87 1.74 38.28
N ILE A 518 19.61 1.37 38.11
CA ILE A 518 18.65 1.33 39.23
C ILE A 518 18.88 0.08 40.09
N LEU A 519 19.09 -1.07 39.45
CA LEU A 519 19.08 -2.38 40.08
C LEU A 519 20.44 -2.81 40.65
N ILE A 520 21.52 -2.27 40.09
CA ILE A 520 22.91 -2.46 40.51
C ILE A 520 23.40 -1.09 40.99
#